data_AF-A0A8H6WRE1-F1
#
_entry.id   AF-A0A8H6WRE1-F1
#
_cell.length_a   1.000
_cell.length_b   1.000
_cell.length_c   1.000
_cell.angle_alpha   90.00
_cell.angle_beta   90.00
_cell.angle_gamma   90.00
#
_symmetry.space_group_name_H-M   'P 1'
#
loop_
_entity.id
_entity.type
_entity.pdbx_description
1 polymer ?
#
loop_
_entity_poly.entity_id
_entity_poly.type
_entity_poly.pdbx_seq_one_letter_code
_entity_poly.pdbx_strand_id
1 'polypeptide(L)'
;MVSTSEISTCIQRLLSEIAYRHEPFPPYDADFWGSFHVWISNTLGPASSWGPKKLAEVEHSAGSIAERAYPHASTVLKLLFAKLTAMGIVIDDSIEDEAVYKHLVQFSVKLYRGEAQQNGLLALYHATLKELSEVYGEDSVLRGLAVVPWINYIDACLMEKEIFGAERQRSKIVDPVQLRKFENEDALALKL
;
A
#
# COMPACT_ATOMS: atom_id res chain seq x y z
N MET A 1 18.70 -8.51 -17.22
CA MET A 1 18.61 -8.96 -15.81
C MET A 1 19.69 -8.23 -15.05
N VAL A 2 19.34 -7.57 -13.94
CA VAL A 2 20.32 -6.94 -13.05
C VAL A 2 21.00 -8.06 -12.26
N SER A 3 22.33 -8.07 -12.23
CA SER A 3 23.11 -9.06 -11.48
C SER A 3 23.01 -8.80 -9.97
N THR A 4 23.10 -9.85 -9.16
CA THR A 4 23.14 -9.73 -7.69
C THR A 4 24.28 -8.81 -7.21
N SER A 5 25.40 -8.77 -7.94
CA SER A 5 26.53 -7.87 -7.68
C SER A 5 26.19 -6.40 -7.90
N GLU A 6 25.41 -6.07 -8.93
CA GLU A 6 24.95 -4.70 -9.18
C GLU A 6 23.98 -4.25 -8.08
N ILE A 7 23.05 -5.12 -7.67
CA ILE A 7 22.11 -4.85 -6.56
C ILE A 7 22.88 -4.59 -5.26
N SER A 8 23.84 -5.46 -4.91
CA SER A 8 24.66 -5.30 -3.72
C SER A 8 25.42 -3.97 -3.71
N THR A 9 26.02 -3.60 -4.84
CA THR A 9 26.75 -2.34 -4.99
C THR A 9 25.82 -1.13 -4.82
N CYS A 10 24.63 -1.19 -5.41
CA CYS A 10 23.63 -0.13 -5.30
C CYS A 10 23.16 0.05 -3.85
N ILE A 11 22.82 -1.05 -3.15
CA ILE A 11 22.39 -1.00 -1.74
C ILE A 11 23.52 -0.46 -0.85
N GLN A 12 24.75 -0.93 -1.01
CA GLN A 12 25.88 -0.43 -0.23
C GLN A 12 26.09 1.07 -0.43
N ARG A 13 25.97 1.54 -1.68
CA ARG A 13 26.05 2.96 -2.00
C ARG A 13 24.92 3.75 -1.33
N LEU A 14 23.68 3.28 -1.46
CA LEU A 14 22.52 3.92 -0.80
C LEU A 14 22.72 4.02 0.72
N LEU A 15 23.07 2.91 1.37
CA LEU A 15 23.30 2.87 2.82
C LEU A 15 24.43 3.81 3.25
N SER A 16 25.50 3.91 2.45
CA SER A 16 26.60 4.85 2.69
C SER A 16 26.14 6.31 2.55
N GLU A 17 25.39 6.62 1.49
CA GLU A 17 24.90 7.98 1.18
C GLU A 17 23.91 8.50 2.22
N ILE A 18 23.02 7.65 2.75
CA ILE A 18 22.12 8.02 3.86
C ILE A 18 22.81 7.96 5.23
N ALA A 19 24.14 7.74 5.25
CA ALA A 19 24.95 7.55 6.44
C ALA A 19 24.37 6.49 7.40
N TYR A 20 23.76 5.44 6.87
CA TYR A 20 23.11 4.40 7.65
C TYR A 20 24.07 3.88 8.72
N ARG A 21 23.60 3.86 9.96
CA ARG A 21 24.23 3.21 11.09
C ARG A 21 23.22 2.23 11.65
N HIS A 22 23.71 1.07 12.09
CA HIS A 22 22.86 0.18 12.84
C HIS A 22 22.55 0.84 14.17
N GLU A 23 21.31 1.28 14.34
CA GLU A 23 20.77 1.72 15.62
C GLU A 23 19.97 0.58 16.25
N PRO A 24 20.08 0.38 17.58
CA PRO A 24 19.27 -0.59 18.27
C PRO A 24 17.79 -0.22 18.11
N PHE A 25 16.94 -1.25 18.03
CA PHE A 25 15.50 -1.03 17.93
C PHE A 25 15.00 -0.18 19.11
N PRO A 26 14.06 0.75 18.87
CA PRO A 26 13.39 1.42 19.97
C PRO A 26 12.75 0.38 20.90
N PRO A 27 12.67 0.67 22.21
CA PRO A 27 12.04 -0.23 23.16
C PRO A 27 10.58 -0.49 22.75
N TYR A 28 10.15 -1.73 22.94
CA TYR A 28 8.79 -2.18 22.64
C TYR A 28 7.75 -1.32 23.38
N ASP A 29 6.85 -0.67 22.64
CA ASP A 29 5.77 0.15 23.18
C ASP A 29 4.52 -0.73 23.41
N ALA A 30 4.38 -1.28 24.61
CA ALA A 30 3.29 -2.20 24.95
C ALA A 30 1.89 -1.55 24.82
N ASP A 31 1.78 -0.26 25.12
CA ASP A 31 0.51 0.48 25.03
C ASP A 31 0.09 0.69 23.57
N PHE A 32 1.05 1.01 22.70
CA PHE A 32 0.86 1.06 21.26
C PHE A 32 0.39 -0.29 20.71
N TRP A 33 1.16 -1.36 20.96
CA TRP A 33 0.86 -2.68 20.41
C TRP A 33 -0.47 -3.23 20.94
N GLY A 34 -0.76 -3.06 22.24
CA GLY A 34 -2.04 -3.46 22.82
C GLY A 34 -3.22 -2.74 22.17
N SER A 35 -3.11 -1.42 22.00
CA SER A 35 -4.15 -0.61 21.34
C SER A 35 -4.34 -0.98 19.87
N PHE A 36 -3.22 -1.22 19.17
CA PHE A 36 -3.26 -1.58 17.75
C PHE A 36 -3.85 -2.98 17.54
N HIS A 37 -3.48 -3.96 18.36
CA HIS A 37 -4.05 -5.31 18.34
C HIS A 37 -5.57 -5.30 18.52
N VAL A 38 -6.07 -4.53 19.50
CA VAL A 38 -7.50 -4.37 19.75
C VAL A 38 -8.20 -3.77 18.54
N TRP A 39 -7.61 -2.76 17.92
CA TRP A 39 -8.17 -2.14 16.71
C TRP A 39 -8.17 -3.10 15.51
N ILE A 40 -7.08 -3.85 15.27
CA ILE A 40 -7.00 -4.85 14.21
C ILE A 40 -8.13 -5.89 14.37
N SER A 41 -8.27 -6.44 15.57
CA SER A 41 -9.22 -7.52 15.87
C SER A 41 -10.67 -7.06 15.82
N ASN A 42 -10.97 -5.90 16.41
CA ASN A 42 -12.35 -5.45 16.61
C ASN A 42 -12.87 -4.50 15.52
N THR A 43 -11.97 -3.88 14.75
CA THR A 43 -12.35 -2.85 13.77
C THR A 43 -11.93 -3.23 12.35
N LEU A 44 -10.64 -3.51 12.12
CA LEU A 44 -10.18 -3.82 10.77
C LEU A 44 -10.67 -5.19 10.28
N GLY A 45 -10.57 -6.22 11.11
CA GLY A 45 -10.98 -7.59 10.77
C GLY A 45 -12.41 -7.69 10.25
N PRO A 46 -13.41 -7.17 10.99
CA PRO A 46 -14.79 -7.12 10.51
C PRO A 46 -14.98 -6.31 9.22
N ALA A 47 -14.19 -5.26 9.01
CA ALA A 47 -14.30 -4.40 7.83
C ALA A 47 -13.66 -5.00 6.57
N SER A 48 -12.64 -5.85 6.71
CA SER A 48 -11.90 -6.46 5.58
C SER A 48 -12.34 -7.88 5.24
N SER A 49 -13.03 -8.58 6.16
CA SER A 49 -13.32 -10.02 6.06
C SER A 49 -12.07 -10.90 5.97
N TRP A 50 -10.89 -10.39 6.33
CA TRP A 50 -9.64 -11.16 6.31
C TRP A 50 -9.57 -12.15 7.47
N GLY A 51 -8.99 -13.32 7.20
CA GLY A 51 -8.78 -14.35 8.21
C GLY A 51 -7.70 -13.96 9.23
N PRO A 52 -7.67 -14.61 10.42
CA PRO A 52 -6.77 -14.26 11.52
C PRO A 52 -5.29 -14.26 11.13
N LYS A 53 -4.87 -15.17 10.25
CA LYS A 53 -3.47 -15.26 9.79
C LYS A 53 -3.05 -13.99 9.03
N LYS A 54 -3.84 -13.56 8.04
CA LYS A 54 -3.54 -12.34 7.27
C LYS A 54 -3.58 -11.10 8.19
N LEU A 55 -4.52 -11.04 9.13
CA LEU A 55 -4.61 -9.94 10.08
C LEU A 55 -3.37 -9.85 10.98
N ALA A 56 -2.84 -10.98 11.46
CA ALA A 56 -1.59 -11.00 12.24
C ALA A 56 -0.37 -10.56 11.42
N GLU A 57 -0.30 -10.94 10.14
CA GLU A 57 0.77 -10.50 9.23
C GLU A 57 0.71 -8.98 8.97
N VAL A 58 -0.49 -8.44 8.76
CA VAL A 58 -0.71 -6.98 8.62
C VAL A 58 -0.39 -6.24 9.90
N GLU A 59 -0.86 -6.73 11.05
CA GLU A 59 -0.58 -6.15 12.36
C GLU A 59 0.92 -6.05 12.60
N HIS A 60 1.65 -7.15 12.38
CA HIS A 60 3.09 -7.16 12.55
C HIS A 60 3.78 -6.19 11.58
N SER A 61 3.41 -6.21 10.30
CA SER A 61 4.06 -5.39 9.27
C SER A 61 3.81 -3.89 9.49
N ALA A 62 2.56 -3.49 9.66
CA ALA A 62 2.17 -2.10 9.85
C ALA A 62 2.68 -1.54 11.19
N GLY A 63 2.58 -2.33 12.26
CA GLY A 63 3.08 -1.93 13.57
C GLY A 63 4.60 -1.74 13.59
N SER A 64 5.33 -2.68 12.99
CA SER A 64 6.79 -2.59 12.88
C SER A 64 7.25 -1.40 12.03
N ILE A 65 6.55 -1.09 10.93
CA ILE A 65 6.84 0.10 10.11
C ILE A 65 6.65 1.37 10.94
N ALA A 66 5.53 1.48 11.67
CA ALA A 66 5.22 2.67 12.46
C ALA A 66 6.27 2.92 13.56
N GLU A 67 6.66 1.88 14.32
CA GLU A 67 7.68 2.05 15.36
C GLU A 67 9.07 2.37 14.80
N ARG A 68 9.46 1.77 13.67
CA ARG A 68 10.79 1.95 13.09
C ARG A 68 10.94 3.25 12.33
N ALA A 69 9.92 3.66 11.58
CA ALA A 69 9.95 4.90 10.81
C ALA A 69 9.73 6.12 11.69
N TYR A 70 9.03 5.97 12.82
CA TYR A 70 8.66 7.08 13.70
C TYR A 70 8.98 6.79 15.18
N PRO A 71 10.26 6.51 15.53
CA PRO A 71 10.64 6.08 16.88
C PRO A 71 10.32 7.14 17.96
N HIS A 72 10.36 8.43 17.59
CA HIS A 72 10.11 9.56 18.47
C HIS A 72 8.69 10.14 18.41
N ALA A 73 7.80 9.55 17.60
CA ALA A 73 6.42 9.98 17.55
C ALA A 73 5.65 9.57 18.82
N SER A 74 4.59 10.30 19.13
CA SER A 74 3.66 9.90 20.20
C SER A 74 2.97 8.59 19.86
N THR A 75 2.52 7.85 20.87
CA THR A 75 1.73 6.62 20.71
C THR A 75 0.51 6.84 19.82
N VAL A 76 -0.17 7.99 19.95
CA VAL A 76 -1.31 8.37 19.09
C VAL A 76 -0.91 8.45 17.62
N LEU A 77 0.19 9.14 17.31
CA LEU A 77 0.64 9.32 15.93
C LEU A 77 1.15 7.99 15.34
N LYS A 78 1.89 7.19 16.11
CA LYS A 78 2.28 5.82 15.72
C LYS A 78 1.06 4.98 15.39
N LEU A 79 0.02 5.03 16.23
CA LEU A 79 -1.23 4.29 16.03
C LEU A 79 -1.93 4.71 14.74
N LEU A 80 -2.01 6.01 14.43
CA LEU A 80 -2.62 6.49 13.19
C LEU A 80 -1.85 6.03 11.95
N PHE A 81 -0.51 6.10 11.97
CA PHE A 81 0.30 5.58 10.87
C PHE A 81 0.16 4.06 10.72
N ALA A 82 0.18 3.31 11.82
CA ALA A 82 -0.02 1.86 11.76
C ALA A 82 -1.40 1.48 11.20
N LYS A 83 -2.47 2.18 11.61
CA LYS A 83 -3.83 2.02 11.05
C LYS A 83 -3.87 2.29 9.55
N LEU A 84 -3.30 3.41 9.11
CA LEU A 84 -3.27 3.81 7.69
C LEU A 84 -2.44 2.84 6.85
N THR A 85 -1.27 2.40 7.33
CA THR A 85 -0.46 1.38 6.68
C THR A 85 -1.19 0.05 6.59
N ALA A 86 -1.84 -0.40 7.67
CA ALA A 86 -2.62 -1.64 7.66
C ALA A 86 -3.77 -1.59 6.66
N MET A 87 -4.54 -0.50 6.63
CA MET A 87 -5.59 -0.33 5.63
C MET A 87 -5.04 -0.19 4.22
N GLY A 88 -3.88 0.46 4.04
CA GLY A 88 -3.19 0.53 2.76
C GLY A 88 -2.90 -0.86 2.21
N ILE A 89 -2.27 -1.73 3.02
CA ILE A 89 -2.02 -3.14 2.67
C ILE A 89 -3.33 -3.87 2.31
N VAL A 90 -4.39 -3.68 3.10
CA VAL A 90 -5.68 -4.33 2.81
C VAL A 90 -6.28 -3.84 1.49
N ILE A 91 -6.22 -2.53 1.21
CA ILE A 91 -6.74 -1.92 -0.01
C ILE A 91 -5.97 -2.44 -1.23
N ASP A 92 -4.64 -2.47 -1.13
CA ASP A 92 -3.73 -2.95 -2.17
C ASP A 92 -4.06 -4.39 -2.57
N ASP A 93 -4.12 -5.30 -1.59
CA ASP A 93 -4.44 -6.71 -1.79
C ASP A 93 -5.89 -6.94 -2.27
N SER A 94 -6.81 -6.00 -1.98
CA SER A 94 -8.25 -6.15 -2.27
C SER A 94 -8.66 -5.48 -3.58
N ILE A 95 -7.74 -4.82 -4.30
CA ILE A 95 -8.10 -4.06 -5.51
C ILE A 95 -8.59 -4.94 -6.67
N GLU A 96 -8.22 -6.22 -6.65
CA GLU A 96 -8.68 -7.23 -7.62
C GLU A 96 -10.16 -7.61 -7.39
N ASP A 97 -10.74 -7.30 -6.23
CA ASP A 97 -12.18 -7.46 -5.99
C ASP A 97 -12.97 -6.33 -6.69
N GLU A 98 -13.81 -6.70 -7.65
CA GLU A 98 -14.61 -5.75 -8.44
C GLU A 98 -15.62 -4.94 -7.61
N ALA A 99 -16.14 -5.47 -6.51
CA ALA A 99 -17.02 -4.72 -5.62
C ALA A 99 -16.24 -3.64 -4.87
N VAL A 100 -15.04 -3.98 -4.36
CA VAL A 100 -14.15 -3.03 -3.69
C VAL A 100 -13.65 -1.97 -4.66
N TYR A 101 -13.23 -2.37 -5.86
CA TYR A 101 -12.75 -1.48 -6.92
C TYR A 101 -13.76 -0.39 -7.27
N LYS A 102 -15.04 -0.74 -7.48
CA LYS A 102 -16.09 0.24 -7.80
C LYS A 102 -16.24 1.31 -6.72
N HIS A 103 -16.03 0.94 -5.46
CA HIS A 103 -16.08 1.89 -4.35
C HIS A 103 -14.82 2.75 -4.27
N LEU A 104 -13.64 2.16 -4.53
CA LEU A 104 -12.36 2.88 -4.56
C LEU A 104 -12.35 3.99 -5.62
N VAL A 105 -12.86 3.72 -6.84
CA VAL A 105 -12.93 4.70 -7.94
C VAL A 105 -13.67 5.99 -7.55
N GLN A 106 -14.61 5.91 -6.62
CA GLN A 106 -15.38 7.07 -6.17
C GLN A 106 -14.81 7.73 -4.90
N PHE A 107 -13.77 7.18 -4.29
CA PHE A 107 -13.28 7.61 -2.98
C PHE A 107 -12.89 9.09 -2.97
N SER A 108 -11.93 9.46 -3.81
CA SER A 108 -11.38 10.82 -3.89
C SER A 108 -12.47 11.84 -4.26
N VAL A 109 -13.34 11.50 -5.22
CA VAL A 109 -14.46 12.35 -5.64
C VAL A 109 -15.42 12.62 -4.47
N LYS A 110 -15.83 11.58 -3.74
CA LYS A 110 -16.72 11.72 -2.58
C LYS A 110 -16.06 12.54 -1.48
N LEU A 111 -14.77 12.33 -1.24
CA LEU A 111 -14.00 13.07 -0.24
C LEU A 111 -13.98 14.57 -0.55
N TYR A 112 -13.64 14.97 -1.78
CA TYR A 112 -13.61 16.38 -2.18
C TYR A 112 -14.99 17.05 -2.24
N ARG A 113 -16.06 16.27 -2.37
CA ARG A 113 -17.44 16.76 -2.29
C ARG A 113 -18.00 16.79 -0.86
N GLY A 114 -17.27 16.27 0.11
CA GLY A 114 -17.77 16.13 1.49
C GLY A 114 -18.86 15.06 1.66
N GLU A 115 -18.95 14.11 0.74
CA GLU A 115 -19.91 13.01 0.78
C GLU A 115 -19.42 11.88 1.72
N ALA A 116 -20.36 11.12 2.27
CA ALA A 116 -20.05 9.95 3.07
C ALA A 116 -19.43 8.84 2.19
N GLN A 117 -18.42 8.16 2.73
CA GLN A 117 -17.83 6.99 2.08
C GLN A 117 -18.72 5.76 2.28
N GLN A 118 -18.52 4.75 1.42
CA GLN A 118 -19.19 3.47 1.59
C GLN A 118 -18.81 2.83 2.93
N ASN A 119 -19.78 2.23 3.62
CA ASN A 119 -19.54 1.49 4.87
C ASN A 119 -18.44 0.44 4.71
N GLY A 120 -17.76 0.12 5.82
CA GLY A 120 -16.65 -0.82 5.84
C GLY A 120 -15.29 -0.13 5.71
N LEU A 121 -14.40 -0.70 4.90
CA LEU A 121 -12.99 -0.31 4.84
C LEU A 121 -12.77 1.16 4.46
N LEU A 122 -13.49 1.69 3.47
CA LEU A 122 -13.29 3.09 3.00
C LEU A 122 -13.82 4.13 3.99
N ALA A 123 -14.91 3.82 4.70
CA ALA A 123 -15.37 4.65 5.80
C ALA A 123 -14.34 4.69 6.95
N LEU A 124 -13.76 3.54 7.29
CA LEU A 124 -12.71 3.45 8.30
C LEU A 124 -11.44 4.21 7.89
N TYR A 125 -11.05 4.08 6.62
CA TYR A 125 -9.92 4.80 6.05
C TYR A 125 -10.11 6.32 6.12
N HIS A 126 -11.26 6.81 5.66
CA HIS A 126 -11.60 8.22 5.74
C HIS A 126 -11.69 8.74 7.18
N ALA A 127 -12.25 7.98 8.12
CA ALA A 127 -12.27 8.36 9.53
C ALA A 127 -10.86 8.51 10.11
N THR A 128 -9.95 7.59 9.77
CA THR A 128 -8.56 7.66 10.23
C THR A 128 -7.81 8.85 9.62
N LEU A 129 -8.11 9.23 8.37
CA LEU A 129 -7.58 10.46 7.77
C LEU A 129 -8.07 11.72 8.48
N LYS A 130 -9.31 11.73 8.98
CA LYS A 130 -9.83 12.82 9.81
C LYS A 130 -9.10 12.88 11.15
N GLU A 131 -8.93 11.76 11.84
CA GLU A 131 -8.14 11.70 13.08
C GLU A 131 -6.70 12.22 12.85
N LEU A 132 -6.05 11.82 11.75
CA LEU A 132 -4.72 12.34 11.38
C LEU A 132 -4.75 13.85 11.11
N SER A 133 -5.77 14.34 10.41
CA SER A 133 -5.95 15.77 10.16
C SER A 133 -6.11 16.56 11.46
N GLU A 134 -6.75 16.00 12.48
CA GLU A 134 -6.98 16.65 13.77
C GLU A 134 -5.69 16.76 14.60
N VAL A 135 -4.76 15.80 14.48
CA VAL A 135 -3.45 15.84 15.17
C VAL A 135 -2.65 17.09 14.80
N TYR A 136 -2.73 17.53 13.56
CA TYR A 136 -2.01 18.73 13.09
C TYR A 136 -2.75 20.04 13.36
N GLY A 137 -3.94 19.99 13.97
CA GLY A 137 -4.67 21.17 14.45
C GLY A 137 -4.81 22.22 13.36
N GLU A 138 -4.58 23.50 13.69
CA GLU A 138 -4.75 24.63 12.77
C GLU A 138 -3.68 24.73 11.66
N ASP A 139 -2.60 23.94 11.71
CA ASP A 139 -1.56 23.97 10.67
C ASP A 139 -2.04 23.30 9.40
N SER A 140 -2.58 24.10 8.48
CA SER A 140 -3.12 23.64 7.20
C SER A 140 -2.06 23.06 6.28
N VAL A 141 -0.80 23.49 6.38
CA VAL A 141 0.30 23.01 5.54
C VAL A 141 0.72 21.62 5.98
N LEU A 142 1.03 21.43 7.27
CA LEU A 142 1.42 20.13 7.80
C LEU A 142 0.28 19.11 7.66
N ARG A 143 -0.96 19.54 7.89
CA ARG A 143 -2.14 18.72 7.65
C ARG A 143 -2.24 18.26 6.19
N GLY A 144 -2.05 19.19 5.25
CA GLY A 144 -2.04 18.87 3.82
C GLY A 144 -0.94 17.87 3.47
N LEU A 145 0.28 18.09 3.96
CA LEU A 145 1.42 17.19 3.75
C LEU A 145 1.21 15.81 4.38
N ALA A 146 0.50 15.72 5.50
CA ALA A 146 0.23 14.47 6.18
C ALA A 146 -0.89 13.66 5.51
N VAL A 147 -1.97 14.31 5.07
CA VAL A 147 -3.20 13.62 4.62
C VAL A 147 -3.24 13.39 3.11
N VAL A 148 -2.78 14.34 2.29
CA VAL A 148 -2.88 14.25 0.82
C VAL A 148 -2.16 13.02 0.24
N PRO A 149 -0.96 12.61 0.72
CA PRO A 149 -0.32 11.40 0.21
C PRO A 149 -1.19 10.14 0.35
N TRP A 150 -1.96 10.03 1.43
CA TRP A 150 -2.87 8.91 1.66
C TRP A 150 -4.12 8.98 0.78
N ILE A 151 -4.61 10.17 0.45
CA ILE A 151 -5.69 10.31 -0.55
C ILE A 151 -5.16 9.85 -1.92
N ASN A 152 -3.99 10.35 -2.32
CA ASN A 152 -3.37 10.02 -3.60
C ASN A 152 -2.95 8.55 -3.69
N TYR A 153 -2.69 7.88 -2.57
CA TYR A 153 -2.41 6.45 -2.54
C TYR A 153 -3.54 5.62 -3.16
N ILE A 154 -4.80 6.00 -2.91
CA ILE A 154 -5.96 5.32 -3.52
C ILE A 154 -5.94 5.45 -5.04
N ASP A 155 -5.70 6.66 -5.54
CA ASP A 155 -5.61 6.91 -6.97
C ASP A 155 -4.43 6.15 -7.59
N ALA A 156 -3.30 6.04 -6.89
CA ALA A 156 -2.14 5.27 -7.32
C ALA A 156 -2.43 3.77 -7.43
N CYS A 157 -3.11 3.16 -6.43
CA CYS A 157 -3.52 1.77 -6.52
C CYS A 157 -4.47 1.54 -7.72
N LEU A 158 -5.40 2.46 -7.96
CA LEU A 158 -6.30 2.37 -9.13
C LEU A 158 -5.53 2.39 -10.46
N MET A 159 -4.56 3.30 -10.59
CA MET A 159 -3.69 3.36 -11.77
C MET A 159 -2.85 2.09 -11.94
N GLU A 160 -2.35 1.53 -10.84
CA GLU A 160 -1.59 0.28 -10.82
C GLU A 160 -2.41 -0.88 -11.40
N LYS A 161 -3.67 -1.04 -10.97
CA LYS A 161 -4.58 -2.04 -11.52
C LYS A 161 -4.81 -1.85 -13.03
N GLU A 162 -4.99 -0.63 -13.50
CA GLU A 162 -5.19 -0.35 -14.93
C GLU A 162 -3.96 -0.72 -15.77
N ILE A 163 -2.76 -0.35 -15.31
CA ILE A 163 -1.50 -0.64 -16.00
C ILE A 163 -1.25 -2.15 -16.05
N PHE A 164 -1.29 -2.82 -14.90
CA PHE A 164 -1.05 -4.28 -14.85
C PHE A 164 -2.18 -5.08 -15.49
N GLY A 165 -3.41 -4.60 -15.46
CA GLY A 165 -4.53 -5.17 -16.18
C GLY A 165 -4.30 -5.15 -17.70
N ALA A 166 -3.85 -4.02 -18.24
CA ALA A 166 -3.52 -3.88 -19.66
C ALA A 166 -2.33 -4.77 -20.08
N GLU A 167 -1.30 -4.88 -19.25
CA GLU A 167 -0.14 -5.75 -19.52
C GLU A 167 -0.49 -7.25 -19.47
N ARG A 168 -1.34 -7.66 -18.50
CA ARG A 168 -1.87 -9.03 -18.43
C ARG A 168 -2.76 -9.38 -19.63
N GLN A 169 -3.46 -8.41 -20.22
CA GLN A 169 -4.22 -8.63 -21.45
C GLN A 169 -3.31 -8.71 -22.69
N ARG A 170 -2.30 -7.84 -22.82
CA ARG A 170 -1.32 -7.89 -23.91
C ARG A 170 -0.57 -9.22 -23.95
N SER A 171 -0.15 -9.75 -22.79
CA SER A 171 0.52 -11.05 -22.69
C SER A 171 -0.38 -12.24 -23.04
N LYS A 172 -1.70 -12.12 -22.90
CA LYS A 172 -2.68 -13.14 -23.34
C LYS A 172 -2.99 -13.09 -24.84
N ILE A 173 -2.88 -11.91 -25.46
CA ILE A 173 -3.10 -11.72 -26.90
C ILE A 173 -1.90 -12.25 -27.71
N VAL A 174 -0.70 -12.24 -27.13
CA VAL A 174 0.49 -12.87 -27.73
C VAL A 174 0.48 -14.36 -27.38
N ASP A 175 -0.30 -15.14 -28.14
CA ASP A 175 -0.24 -16.60 -28.08
C ASP A 175 1.17 -17.05 -28.53
N PRO A 176 1.95 -17.79 -27.72
CA PRO A 176 3.26 -18.32 -28.12
C PRO A 176 3.17 -19.25 -29.35
N VAL A 177 1.98 -19.70 -29.72
CA VAL A 177 1.73 -20.44 -30.97
C VAL A 177 1.78 -19.51 -32.20
N GLN A 178 1.41 -18.23 -32.09
CA GLN A 178 1.53 -17.29 -33.21
C GLN A 178 2.98 -16.86 -33.46
N LEU A 179 3.78 -16.68 -32.41
CA LEU A 179 5.22 -16.38 -32.56
C LEU A 179 5.99 -17.50 -33.29
N ARG A 180 5.63 -18.78 -33.07
CA ARG A 180 6.24 -19.92 -33.80
C ARG A 180 5.79 -20.08 -35.25
N LYS A 181 4.68 -19.45 -35.66
CA LYS A 181 4.28 -19.43 -37.07
C LYS A 181 5.15 -18.47 -37.88
N PHE A 182 5.48 -17.31 -37.31
CA PHE A 182 6.37 -16.34 -37.97
C PHE A 182 7.82 -16.84 -38.06
N GLU A 183 8.34 -17.51 -37.03
CA GLU A 183 9.72 -18.05 -37.07
C GLU A 183 9.90 -19.20 -38.09
N ASN A 184 8.84 -19.95 -38.41
CA ASN A 184 8.90 -21.03 -39.41
C ASN A 184 8.65 -20.56 -40.84
N GLU A 185 7.90 -19.47 -41.05
CA GLU A 185 7.67 -18.92 -42.39
C GLU A 185 8.93 -18.19 -42.91
N ASP A 186 9.66 -17.47 -42.06
CA ASP A 186 10.93 -16.84 -42.44
C ASP A 186 12.05 -17.87 -42.69
N ALA A 187 12.04 -19.00 -41.99
CA ALA A 187 12.98 -20.10 -42.22
C ALA A 187 12.71 -20.87 -43.53
N LEU A 188 11.48 -20.83 -44.05
CA LEU A 188 11.11 -21.43 -45.34
C LEU A 188 11.34 -20.48 -46.53
N ALA A 189 11.25 -19.16 -46.33
CA ALA A 189 11.52 -18.16 -47.36
C ALA A 189 13.02 -18.02 -47.71
N LEU A 190 13.92 -18.52 -46.85
CA LEU A 190 15.38 -18.50 -47.04
C LEU A 190 15.95 -19.78 -47.69
N LYS A 191 15.10 -20.70 -48.15
CA LYS A 191 15.49 -21.97 -48.79
C LYS A 191 14.98 -22.16 -50.23
N LEU A 192 14.49 -21.10 -50.87
CA LEU A 192 14.18 -21.04 -52.30
C LEU A 192 15.05 -19.98 -52.97
#